data_AF-A0A3S4FFD0-F1
#
_entry.id   AF-A0A3S4FFD0-F1
#
_cell.length_a   1.000
_cell.length_b   1.000
_cell.length_c   1.000
_cell.angle_alpha   90.00
_cell.angle_beta   90.00
_cell.angle_gamma   90.00
#
_symmetry.space_group_name_H-M   'P 1'
#
loop_
_entity.id
_entity.type
_entity.pdbx_description
1 polymer ?
#
loop_
_entity_poly.entity_id
_entity_poly.type
_entity_poly.pdbx_seq_one_letter_code
_entity_poly.pdbx_strand_id
1 'polypeptide(L)'
;MFITGIERALIRQGIESSGRKIVNYVPSNFHQATRLLADDIGIDTFIHTVSPMDKYGYFNFGTGNDYSTRIARTAKKLIVEVNKYMPRVHGEGAAIHISEIDAIVENHVPLIELPIRTAVAEDIAISQIIASLVPDGACLQMGVGALPELICNALKEHNDLGVHTEALNPGLVSLIQQGVVTNQRKNIDRGMSVFTFAMGQKDMYDYLNDNPSFFSRPVDYVNDPGSLRKMRMLSPLTLPYKSISLVPVTLNICLDTSTVLQEGNWILSEAHMHLKEVVPLLRPAQRPRMIRFLVLFPALRGL
;
A
#
# COMPACT_ATOMS: atom_id res chain seq x y z
N MET A 1 8.45 11.32 -2.70
CA MET A 1 7.44 10.84 -1.73
C MET A 1 7.78 9.46 -1.18
N PHE A 2 8.27 8.52 -1.99
CA PHE A 2 8.70 7.19 -1.52
C PHE A 2 10.17 6.93 -1.87
N ILE A 3 10.86 6.13 -1.05
CA ILE A 3 12.23 5.66 -1.30
C ILE A 3 12.20 4.15 -1.52
N THR A 4 12.32 3.73 -2.77
CA THR A 4 12.30 2.31 -3.16
C THR A 4 13.72 1.75 -3.34
N GLY A 5 13.84 0.55 -3.90
CA GLY A 5 15.14 -0.02 -4.27
C GLY A 5 15.91 0.85 -5.27
N ILE A 6 15.21 1.54 -6.16
CA ILE A 6 15.79 2.42 -7.18
C ILE A 6 16.40 3.66 -6.52
N GLU A 7 15.63 4.40 -5.72
CA GLU A 7 16.13 5.62 -5.05
C GLU A 7 17.28 5.29 -4.09
N ARG A 8 17.25 4.14 -3.41
CA ARG A 8 18.38 3.70 -2.57
C ARG A 8 19.65 3.45 -3.37
N ALA A 9 19.55 2.82 -4.54
CA ALA A 9 20.69 2.61 -5.41
C ALA A 9 21.27 3.96 -5.89
N LEU A 10 20.41 4.91 -6.29
CA LEU A 10 20.82 6.26 -6.66
C LEU A 10 21.48 7.01 -5.48
N ILE A 11 20.90 6.95 -4.29
CA ILE A 11 21.49 7.58 -3.08
C ILE A 11 22.90 7.04 -2.83
N ARG A 12 23.10 5.71 -2.87
CA ARG A 12 24.43 5.09 -2.72
C ARG A 12 25.40 5.56 -3.79
N GLN A 13 24.98 5.53 -5.05
CA GLN A 13 25.80 5.98 -6.17
C GLN A 13 26.20 7.46 -6.04
N GLY A 14 25.29 8.33 -5.61
CA GLY A 14 25.56 9.75 -5.39
C GLY A 14 26.60 9.99 -4.30
N ILE A 15 26.50 9.24 -3.19
CA ILE A 15 27.48 9.25 -2.10
C ILE A 15 28.84 8.76 -2.59
N GLU A 16 28.90 7.60 -3.25
CA GLU A 16 30.14 6.93 -3.66
C GLU A 16 30.88 7.67 -4.79
N SER A 17 30.16 8.23 -5.76
CA SER A 17 30.77 8.83 -6.96
C SER A 17 31.28 10.26 -6.74
N SER A 18 30.57 11.07 -5.96
CA SER A 18 30.82 12.52 -5.90
C SER A 18 30.39 13.18 -4.59
N GLY A 19 29.86 12.43 -3.62
CA GLY A 19 29.25 12.99 -2.41
C GLY A 19 28.01 13.87 -2.68
N ARG A 20 27.45 13.85 -3.90
CA ARG A 20 26.33 14.71 -4.29
C ARG A 20 25.00 14.09 -3.90
N LYS A 21 24.09 14.94 -3.41
CA LYS A 21 22.67 14.60 -3.28
C LYS A 21 22.03 14.55 -4.67
N ILE A 22 21.65 13.35 -5.11
CA ILE A 22 20.98 13.14 -6.41
C ILE A 22 19.50 12.77 -6.30
N VAL A 23 19.02 12.46 -5.10
CA VAL A 23 17.60 12.23 -4.79
C VAL A 23 17.08 13.31 -3.86
N ASN A 24 15.99 13.97 -4.24
CA ASN A 24 15.29 14.93 -3.39
C ASN A 24 14.03 14.29 -2.82
N TYR A 25 14.14 13.78 -1.59
CA TYR A 25 13.00 13.25 -0.87
C TYR A 25 12.05 14.38 -0.45
N VAL A 26 10.76 14.17 -0.71
CA VAL A 26 9.66 15.04 -0.28
C VAL A 26 8.86 14.23 0.75
N PRO A 27 9.00 14.52 2.06
CA PRO A 27 8.22 13.87 3.10
C PRO A 27 6.75 14.22 2.94
N SER A 28 5.89 13.20 2.89
CA SER A 28 4.45 13.38 2.65
C SER A 28 3.66 12.19 3.16
N ASN A 29 2.45 12.42 3.65
CA ASN A 29 1.50 11.34 3.90
C ASN A 29 0.88 10.88 2.57
N PHE A 30 0.83 9.57 2.33
CA PHE A 30 0.33 9.07 1.06
C PHE A 30 -1.14 9.42 0.78
N HIS A 31 -2.00 9.37 1.81
CA HIS A 31 -3.40 9.80 1.70
C HIS A 31 -3.57 11.29 1.37
N GLN A 32 -2.50 12.10 1.45
CA GLN A 32 -2.51 13.52 1.08
C GLN A 32 -1.86 13.77 -0.28
N ALA A 33 -1.37 12.73 -0.97
CA ALA A 33 -0.64 12.87 -2.22
C ALA A 33 -1.47 13.53 -3.32
N THR A 34 -2.78 13.26 -3.38
CA THR A 34 -3.71 13.91 -4.32
C THR A 34 -3.67 15.42 -4.19
N ARG A 35 -3.87 15.93 -2.96
CA ARG A 35 -3.84 17.36 -2.63
C ARG A 35 -2.46 17.96 -2.79
N LEU A 36 -1.43 17.32 -2.23
CA LEU A 36 -0.05 17.82 -2.25
C LEU A 36 0.43 18.04 -3.68
N LEU A 37 0.22 17.05 -4.56
CA LEU A 37 0.66 17.14 -5.96
C LEU A 37 -0.20 18.13 -6.76
N ALA A 38 -1.52 18.14 -6.57
CA ALA A 38 -2.42 19.00 -7.35
C ALA A 38 -2.34 20.47 -6.95
N ASP A 39 -2.32 20.75 -5.64
CA ASP A 39 -2.62 22.08 -5.11
C ASP A 39 -1.36 22.78 -4.58
N ASP A 40 -0.46 22.07 -3.89
CA ASP A 40 0.71 22.67 -3.24
C ASP A 40 1.97 22.67 -4.14
N ILE A 41 2.20 21.57 -4.88
CA ILE A 41 3.33 21.43 -5.80
C ILE A 41 2.95 21.92 -7.20
N GLY A 42 1.79 21.47 -7.71
CA GLY A 42 1.37 21.68 -9.08
C GLY A 42 2.14 20.80 -10.07
N ILE A 43 1.41 20.10 -10.95
CA ILE A 43 2.01 19.22 -11.95
C ILE A 43 1.76 19.80 -13.34
N ASP A 44 2.83 20.04 -14.11
CA ASP A 44 2.71 20.52 -15.48
C ASP A 44 2.30 19.40 -16.44
N THR A 45 2.97 18.24 -16.34
CA THR A 45 2.74 17.09 -17.22
C THR A 45 2.58 15.83 -16.41
N PHE A 46 1.52 15.07 -16.68
CA PHE A 46 1.29 13.75 -16.13
C PHE A 46 1.30 12.70 -17.25
N ILE A 47 1.97 11.57 -16.99
CA ILE A 47 2.08 10.46 -17.93
C ILE A 47 1.56 9.20 -17.25
N HIS A 48 0.65 8.46 -17.89
CA HIS A 48 0.11 7.23 -17.33
C HIS A 48 -0.19 6.19 -18.42
N THR A 49 0.07 4.92 -18.14
CA THR A 49 -0.33 3.81 -19.01
C THR A 49 -1.82 3.50 -18.81
N VAL A 50 -2.59 3.36 -19.89
CA VAL A 50 -4.05 3.13 -19.82
C VAL A 50 -4.48 1.94 -20.66
N SER A 51 -5.62 1.34 -20.32
CA SER A 51 -6.28 0.34 -21.19
C SER A 51 -6.71 0.98 -22.52
N PRO A 52 -6.88 0.19 -23.60
CA PRO A 52 -7.43 0.70 -24.86
C PRO A 52 -8.78 1.41 -24.68
N MET A 53 -9.02 2.41 -25.53
CA MET A 53 -10.28 3.16 -25.56
C MET A 53 -11.46 2.23 -25.84
N ASP A 54 -12.57 2.40 -25.11
CA ASP A 54 -13.82 1.70 -25.43
C ASP A 54 -14.64 2.44 -26.49
N LYS A 55 -15.78 1.85 -26.86
CA LYS A 55 -16.71 2.40 -27.86
C LYS A 55 -17.37 3.73 -27.45
N TYR A 56 -17.21 4.16 -26.19
CA TYR A 56 -17.76 5.41 -25.66
C TYR A 56 -16.68 6.49 -25.49
N GLY A 57 -15.45 6.23 -25.95
CA GLY A 57 -14.36 7.20 -25.87
C GLY A 57 -13.59 7.19 -24.55
N TYR A 58 -13.78 6.17 -23.70
CA TYR A 58 -13.10 6.09 -22.40
C TYR A 58 -11.92 5.11 -22.41
N PHE A 59 -10.79 5.59 -21.92
CA PHE A 59 -9.66 4.78 -21.46
C PHE A 59 -9.83 4.48 -19.96
N ASN A 60 -8.96 3.65 -19.40
CA ASN A 60 -8.99 3.28 -17.98
C ASN A 60 -7.60 3.23 -17.38
N PHE A 61 -7.41 3.75 -16.16
CA PHE A 61 -6.13 3.76 -15.44
C PHE A 61 -5.69 2.36 -14.96
N GLY A 62 -6.60 1.38 -14.98
CA GLY A 62 -6.32 -0.03 -14.72
C GLY A 62 -5.78 -0.29 -13.32
N THR A 63 -4.51 -0.66 -13.23
CA THR A 63 -3.87 -1.00 -11.96
C THR A 63 -3.59 0.21 -11.05
N GLY A 64 -3.74 1.45 -11.56
CA GLY A 64 -3.59 2.69 -10.80
C GLY A 64 -4.91 3.41 -10.56
N ASN A 65 -5.05 4.01 -9.38
CA ASN A 65 -6.08 5.02 -9.10
C ASN A 65 -5.47 6.11 -8.21
N ASP A 66 -4.96 5.69 -7.04
CA ASP A 66 -4.05 6.41 -6.16
C ASP A 66 -4.17 7.95 -6.18
N TYR A 67 -3.10 8.67 -6.49
CA TYR A 67 -3.16 10.09 -6.83
C TYR A 67 -3.43 10.29 -8.33
N SER A 68 -3.16 9.27 -9.15
CA SER A 68 -3.19 9.32 -10.60
C SER A 68 -4.50 9.86 -11.18
N THR A 69 -5.65 9.43 -10.66
CA THR A 69 -6.96 9.89 -11.17
C THR A 69 -7.22 11.38 -10.95
N ARG A 70 -6.68 11.94 -9.86
CA ARG A 70 -6.74 13.38 -9.57
C ARG A 70 -5.73 14.13 -10.43
N ILE A 71 -4.48 13.68 -10.46
CA ILE A 71 -3.40 14.39 -11.15
C ILE A 71 -3.60 14.41 -12.67
N ALA A 72 -4.15 13.35 -13.25
CA ALA A 72 -4.51 13.33 -14.66
C ALA A 72 -5.47 14.46 -15.07
N ARG A 73 -6.28 14.97 -14.14
CA ARG A 73 -7.27 16.03 -14.39
C ARG A 73 -6.82 17.42 -13.97
N THR A 74 -5.84 17.52 -13.07
CA THR A 74 -5.31 18.80 -12.60
C THR A 74 -3.99 19.19 -13.27
N ALA A 75 -3.29 18.23 -13.90
CA ALA A 75 -2.10 18.55 -14.66
C ALA A 75 -2.42 19.42 -15.87
N LYS A 76 -1.49 20.28 -16.29
CA LYS A 76 -1.68 21.12 -17.49
C LYS A 76 -1.69 20.29 -18.77
N LYS A 77 -1.00 19.14 -18.76
CA LYS A 77 -0.92 18.19 -19.86
C LYS A 77 -1.04 16.75 -19.38
N LEU A 78 -1.96 15.99 -19.97
CA LEU A 78 -2.09 14.55 -19.80
C LEU A 78 -1.62 13.82 -21.06
N ILE A 79 -0.60 12.98 -20.92
CA ILE A 79 -0.12 12.08 -21.96
C ILE A 79 -0.44 10.65 -21.53
N VAL A 80 -1.07 9.87 -22.39
CA VAL A 80 -1.36 8.46 -22.09
C VAL A 80 -0.60 7.52 -23.01
N GLU A 81 -0.11 6.42 -22.43
CA GLU A 81 0.43 5.28 -23.17
C GLU A 81 -0.61 4.16 -23.18
N VAL A 82 -1.20 3.88 -24.34
CA VAL A 82 -2.22 2.85 -24.50
C VAL A 82 -1.55 1.48 -24.55
N ASN A 83 -1.94 0.62 -23.62
CA ASN A 83 -1.43 -0.73 -23.51
C ASN A 83 -2.58 -1.74 -23.39
N LYS A 84 -2.69 -2.66 -24.36
CA LYS A 84 -3.71 -3.74 -24.34
C LYS A 84 -3.61 -4.70 -23.16
N TYR A 85 -2.45 -4.75 -22.48
CA TYR A 85 -2.23 -5.55 -21.27
C TYR A 85 -2.64 -4.80 -19.99
N MET A 86 -2.96 -3.51 -20.05
CA MET A 86 -3.53 -2.77 -18.93
C MET A 86 -5.00 -3.17 -18.76
N PRO A 87 -5.41 -3.77 -17.63
CA PRO A 87 -6.79 -4.17 -17.42
C PRO A 87 -7.71 -2.95 -17.34
N ARG A 88 -8.95 -3.11 -17.78
CA ARG A 88 -10.02 -2.15 -17.52
C ARG A 88 -10.61 -2.44 -16.15
N VAL A 89 -10.41 -1.54 -15.19
CA VAL A 89 -10.84 -1.73 -13.79
C VAL A 89 -11.95 -0.75 -13.45
N HIS A 90 -13.07 -1.23 -12.89
CA HIS A 90 -14.11 -0.35 -12.39
C HIS A 90 -13.59 0.47 -11.21
N GLY A 91 -13.97 1.73 -11.10
CA GLY A 91 -13.53 2.55 -9.99
C GLY A 91 -13.96 4.01 -10.09
N GLU A 92 -13.84 4.71 -8.96
CA GLU A 92 -14.10 6.14 -8.87
C GLU A 92 -13.03 6.91 -9.67
N GLY A 93 -13.45 7.64 -10.71
CA GLY A 93 -12.53 8.42 -11.56
C GLY A 93 -11.56 7.59 -12.41
N ALA A 94 -11.68 6.25 -12.37
CA ALA A 94 -10.77 5.30 -13.03
C ALA A 94 -10.90 5.29 -14.56
N ALA A 95 -12.05 5.73 -15.09
CA ALA A 95 -12.23 5.97 -16.52
C ALA A 95 -11.85 7.42 -16.86
N ILE A 96 -11.24 7.63 -18.02
CA ILE A 96 -10.82 8.95 -18.52
C ILE A 96 -11.26 9.08 -19.98
N HIS A 97 -12.00 10.13 -20.32
CA HIS A 97 -12.50 10.32 -21.68
C HIS A 97 -11.41 10.90 -22.58
N ILE A 98 -11.43 10.59 -23.88
CA ILE A 98 -10.46 11.12 -24.86
C ILE A 98 -10.38 12.65 -24.88
N SER A 99 -11.47 13.36 -24.55
CA SER A 99 -11.48 14.83 -24.47
C SER A 99 -10.67 15.40 -23.30
N GLU A 100 -10.29 14.56 -22.32
CA GLU A 100 -9.45 14.95 -21.18
C GLU A 100 -7.96 14.66 -21.42
N ILE A 101 -7.58 14.15 -22.60
CA ILE A 101 -6.21 13.69 -22.92
C ILE A 101 -5.58 14.60 -23.98
N ASP A 102 -4.35 15.07 -23.73
CA ASP A 102 -3.62 15.95 -24.65
C ASP A 102 -2.81 15.21 -25.71
N ALA A 103 -2.28 14.02 -25.39
CA ALA A 103 -1.51 13.21 -26.33
C ALA A 103 -1.63 11.71 -26.02
N ILE A 104 -1.59 10.91 -27.09
CA ILE A 104 -1.74 9.45 -27.02
C ILE A 104 -0.56 8.81 -27.76
N VAL A 105 0.07 7.82 -27.12
CA VAL A 105 1.01 6.89 -27.76
C VAL A 105 0.53 5.47 -27.53
N GLU A 106 0.89 4.52 -28.39
CA GLU A 106 0.54 3.11 -28.21
C GLU A 106 1.80 2.27 -27.99
N ASN A 107 1.79 1.45 -26.94
CA ASN A 107 2.86 0.51 -26.63
C ASN A 107 2.26 -0.72 -25.94
N HIS A 108 2.39 -1.87 -26.57
CA HIS A 108 1.73 -3.09 -26.13
C HIS A 108 2.73 -4.11 -25.61
N VAL A 109 3.07 -3.97 -24.34
CA VAL A 109 4.00 -4.87 -23.63
C VAL A 109 3.35 -5.39 -22.35
N PRO A 110 3.66 -6.61 -21.90
CA PRO A 110 3.21 -7.09 -20.60
C PRO A 110 3.54 -6.07 -19.49
N LEU A 111 2.63 -5.91 -18.53
CA LEU A 111 2.87 -5.06 -17.38
C LEU A 111 4.03 -5.62 -16.54
N ILE A 112 4.71 -4.73 -15.81
CA ILE A 112 5.73 -5.16 -14.86
C ILE A 112 5.12 -6.05 -13.78
N GLU A 113 5.76 -7.19 -13.55
CA GLU A 113 5.34 -8.12 -12.51
C GLU A 113 6.12 -7.89 -11.22
N LEU A 114 5.44 -8.05 -10.09
CA LEU A 114 6.09 -8.07 -8.80
C LEU A 114 6.88 -9.39 -8.64
N PRO A 115 8.20 -9.34 -8.35
CA PRO A 115 8.98 -10.55 -8.12
C PRO A 115 8.42 -11.37 -6.97
N ILE A 116 8.19 -12.66 -7.23
CA ILE A 116 7.78 -13.62 -6.19
C ILE A 116 8.94 -13.79 -5.22
N ARG A 117 8.66 -13.62 -3.93
CA ARG A 117 9.66 -13.83 -2.87
C ARG A 117 9.42 -15.18 -2.22
N THR A 118 10.50 -15.93 -2.01
CA THR A 118 10.46 -17.16 -1.24
C THR A 118 10.19 -16.84 0.23
N ALA A 119 9.21 -17.51 0.82
CA ALA A 119 8.94 -17.41 2.24
C ALA A 119 10.07 -18.04 3.08
N VAL A 120 10.33 -17.47 4.26
CA VAL A 120 11.20 -18.07 5.27
C VAL A 120 10.38 -18.72 6.38
N ALA A 121 11.03 -19.50 7.26
CA ALA A 121 10.34 -20.24 8.32
C ALA A 121 9.57 -19.31 9.27
N GLU A 122 10.13 -18.12 9.53
CA GLU A 122 9.53 -17.07 10.33
C GLU A 122 8.23 -16.55 9.69
N ASP A 123 8.17 -16.41 8.37
CA ASP A 123 6.94 -15.98 7.68
C ASP A 123 5.81 -16.99 7.89
N ILE A 124 6.12 -18.29 7.82
CA ILE A 124 5.12 -19.34 8.04
C ILE A 124 4.56 -19.25 9.47
N ALA A 125 5.45 -19.17 10.47
CA ALA A 125 5.03 -19.07 11.86
C ALA A 125 4.18 -17.81 12.13
N ILE A 126 4.62 -16.66 11.60
CA ILE A 126 3.91 -15.39 11.75
C ILE A 126 2.55 -15.44 11.04
N SER A 127 2.48 -16.04 9.85
CA SER A 127 1.23 -16.14 9.09
C SER A 127 0.13 -16.89 9.84
N GLN A 128 0.48 -17.99 10.52
CA GLN A 128 -0.47 -18.79 11.30
C GLN A 128 -0.98 -18.04 12.52
N ILE A 129 -0.07 -17.33 13.22
CA ILE A 129 -0.45 -16.48 14.36
C ILE A 129 -1.44 -15.41 13.89
N ILE A 130 -1.12 -14.70 12.80
CA ILE A 130 -1.99 -13.64 12.28
C ILE A 130 -3.33 -14.21 11.84
N ALA A 131 -3.35 -15.31 11.09
CA ALA A 131 -4.58 -15.92 10.63
C ALA A 131 -5.48 -16.34 11.80
N SER A 132 -4.92 -16.84 12.91
CA SER A 132 -5.69 -17.20 14.10
C SER A 132 -6.40 -16.02 14.78
N LEU A 133 -5.92 -14.80 14.52
CA LEU A 133 -6.52 -13.58 15.04
C LEU A 133 -7.63 -13.06 14.15
N VAL A 134 -7.74 -13.50 12.90
CA VAL A 134 -8.74 -13.00 11.96
C VAL A 134 -10.07 -13.71 12.17
N PRO A 135 -11.16 -13.00 12.50
CA PRO A 135 -12.49 -13.60 12.53
C PRO A 135 -13.10 -13.63 11.13
N ASP A 136 -14.10 -14.51 10.95
CA ASP A 136 -15.03 -14.41 9.82
C ASP A 136 -15.66 -13.02 9.74
N GLY A 137 -15.91 -12.55 8.52
CA GLY A 137 -16.45 -11.21 8.28
C GLY A 137 -15.47 -10.06 8.45
N ALA A 138 -14.17 -10.30 8.70
CA ALA A 138 -13.16 -9.26 8.80
C ALA A 138 -12.93 -8.52 7.47
N CYS A 139 -12.62 -7.23 7.52
CA CYS A 139 -12.19 -6.45 6.36
C CYS A 139 -10.65 -6.38 6.32
N LEU A 140 -10.06 -6.86 5.24
CA LEU A 140 -8.61 -7.03 5.09
C LEU A 140 -7.97 -5.82 4.39
N GLN A 141 -6.83 -5.40 4.94
CA GLN A 141 -5.81 -4.57 4.29
C GLN A 141 -4.47 -5.27 4.45
N MET A 142 -3.74 -5.45 3.34
CA MET A 142 -2.46 -6.16 3.36
C MET A 142 -1.48 -5.54 2.36
N GLY A 143 -0.18 -5.59 2.71
CA GLY A 143 0.89 -5.24 1.78
C GLY A 143 1.17 -6.33 0.76
N VAL A 144 2.30 -6.23 0.06
CA VAL A 144 2.77 -7.24 -0.90
C VAL A 144 3.94 -8.06 -0.35
N GLY A 145 4.14 -9.27 -0.88
CA GLY A 145 5.28 -10.14 -0.56
C GLY A 145 4.87 -11.51 0.00
N ALA A 146 5.87 -12.32 0.33
CA ALA A 146 5.70 -13.73 0.74
C ALA A 146 4.76 -13.89 1.95
N LEU A 147 4.92 -13.04 2.97
CA LEU A 147 4.14 -13.16 4.19
C LEU A 147 2.66 -12.77 4.02
N PRO A 148 2.30 -11.63 3.38
CA PRO A 148 0.91 -11.37 3.02
C PRO A 148 0.24 -12.51 2.25
N GLU A 149 0.97 -13.14 1.33
CA GLU A 149 0.49 -14.29 0.57
C GLU A 149 0.25 -15.53 1.46
N LEU A 150 1.18 -15.84 2.36
CA LEU A 150 1.01 -16.91 3.35
C LEU A 150 -0.17 -16.68 4.29
N ILE A 151 -0.37 -15.44 4.74
CA ILE A 151 -1.54 -15.09 5.56
C ILE A 151 -2.81 -15.34 4.75
N CYS A 152 -2.89 -14.86 3.50
CA CYS A 152 -4.04 -15.14 2.64
C CYS A 152 -4.27 -16.65 2.45
N ASN A 153 -3.21 -17.43 2.27
CA ASN A 153 -3.32 -18.89 2.16
C ASN A 153 -3.84 -19.54 3.46
N ALA A 154 -3.50 -19.01 4.62
CA ALA A 154 -4.01 -19.48 5.91
C ALA A 154 -5.47 -19.04 6.18
N LEU A 155 -5.97 -18.04 5.44
CA LEU A 155 -7.35 -17.55 5.56
C LEU A 155 -8.37 -18.27 4.65
N LYS A 156 -7.95 -19.28 3.87
CA LYS A 156 -8.81 -19.94 2.88
C LYS A 156 -10.09 -20.59 3.43
N GLU A 157 -10.09 -20.96 4.70
CA GLU A 157 -11.26 -21.58 5.36
C GLU A 157 -12.17 -20.55 6.05
N HIS A 158 -11.84 -19.26 5.98
CA HIS A 158 -12.69 -18.20 6.52
C HIS A 158 -13.87 -17.92 5.59
N ASN A 159 -14.86 -17.22 6.11
CA ASN A 159 -16.09 -16.89 5.41
C ASN A 159 -16.39 -15.39 5.52
N ASP A 160 -17.07 -14.88 4.49
CA ASP A 160 -17.63 -13.53 4.47
C ASP A 160 -16.61 -12.39 4.61
N LEU A 161 -15.34 -12.62 4.29
CA LEU A 161 -14.29 -11.60 4.40
C LEU A 161 -14.59 -10.41 3.46
N GLY A 162 -14.06 -9.25 3.81
CA GLY A 162 -14.08 -8.05 2.98
C GLY A 162 -12.67 -7.58 2.62
N VAL A 163 -12.55 -6.75 1.60
CA VAL A 163 -11.28 -6.14 1.16
C VAL A 163 -11.45 -4.64 1.04
N HIS A 164 -10.55 -3.92 1.73
CA HIS A 164 -10.30 -2.50 1.55
C HIS A 164 -8.82 -2.27 1.83
N THR A 165 -8.02 -2.19 0.77
CA THR A 165 -6.57 -2.23 0.88
C THR A 165 -5.90 -1.11 0.10
N GLU A 166 -4.76 -0.61 0.55
CA GLU A 166 -3.96 0.30 -0.27
C GLU A 166 -3.52 -0.41 -1.56
N ALA A 167 -2.74 -1.49 -1.42
CA ALA A 167 -2.23 -2.31 -2.50
C ALA A 167 -3.02 -3.62 -2.63
N LEU A 168 -3.67 -3.83 -3.78
CA LEU A 168 -4.24 -5.12 -4.13
C LEU A 168 -3.11 -6.06 -4.58
N ASN A 169 -3.14 -7.30 -4.06
CA ASN A 169 -2.08 -8.28 -4.24
C ASN A 169 -2.66 -9.67 -4.64
N PRO A 170 -1.81 -10.60 -5.14
CA PRO A 170 -2.26 -11.91 -5.61
C PRO A 170 -2.96 -12.75 -4.54
N GLY A 171 -2.53 -12.68 -3.28
CA GLY A 171 -3.14 -13.41 -2.17
C GLY A 171 -4.59 -12.99 -1.92
N LEU A 172 -4.86 -11.68 -1.89
CA LEU A 172 -6.23 -11.14 -1.77
C LEU A 172 -7.10 -11.52 -2.96
N VAL A 173 -6.54 -11.46 -4.18
CA VAL A 173 -7.24 -11.89 -5.40
C VAL A 173 -7.58 -13.38 -5.34
N SER A 174 -6.69 -14.21 -4.83
CA SER A 174 -6.92 -15.65 -4.65
C SER A 174 -8.08 -15.93 -3.67
N LEU A 175 -8.20 -15.18 -2.58
CA LEU A 175 -9.33 -15.30 -1.66
C LEU A 175 -10.66 -14.87 -2.29
N ILE A 176 -10.64 -13.87 -3.18
CA ILE A 176 -11.81 -13.44 -3.97
C ILE A 176 -12.22 -14.55 -4.94
N GLN A 177 -11.26 -15.13 -5.67
CA GLN A 177 -11.51 -16.25 -6.61
C GLN A 177 -12.13 -17.46 -5.92
N GLN A 178 -11.74 -17.73 -4.67
CA GLN A 178 -12.26 -18.84 -3.87
C GLN A 178 -13.63 -18.55 -3.22
N GLY A 179 -14.15 -17.32 -3.34
CA GLY A 179 -15.42 -16.93 -2.70
C GLY A 179 -15.33 -16.69 -1.19
N VAL A 180 -14.13 -16.76 -0.61
CA VAL A 180 -13.85 -16.45 0.81
C VAL A 180 -14.13 -14.97 1.10
N VAL A 181 -13.72 -14.10 0.16
CA VAL A 181 -14.05 -12.67 0.20
C VAL A 181 -15.37 -12.44 -0.52
N THR A 182 -16.38 -12.02 0.24
CA THR A 182 -17.72 -11.68 -0.28
C THR A 182 -18.02 -10.19 -0.21
N ASN A 183 -17.27 -9.44 0.61
CA ASN A 183 -17.49 -8.02 0.91
C ASN A 183 -18.88 -7.70 1.50
N GLN A 184 -19.67 -8.72 1.91
CA GLN A 184 -21.05 -8.53 2.35
C GLN A 184 -21.16 -7.96 3.77
N ARG A 185 -20.10 -8.10 4.57
CA ARG A 185 -20.05 -7.59 5.95
C ARG A 185 -19.47 -6.18 6.07
N LYS A 186 -19.04 -5.58 4.95
CA LYS A 186 -18.52 -4.21 4.94
C LYS A 186 -19.63 -3.19 5.17
N ASN A 187 -19.33 -2.14 5.95
CA ASN A 187 -20.27 -1.04 6.23
C ASN A 187 -20.33 -0.01 5.09
N ILE A 188 -19.24 0.12 4.32
CA ILE A 188 -19.10 0.97 3.14
C ILE A 188 -18.55 0.12 1.99
N ASP A 189 -18.83 0.51 0.76
CA ASP A 189 -18.41 -0.24 -0.45
C ASP A 189 -18.77 -1.74 -0.37
N ARG A 190 -19.98 -2.03 0.13
CA ARG A 190 -20.48 -3.40 0.33
C ARG A 190 -20.55 -4.13 -1.00
N GLY A 191 -20.11 -5.38 -1.02
CA GLY A 191 -20.06 -6.23 -2.22
C GLY A 191 -18.88 -5.94 -3.15
N MET A 192 -18.03 -4.95 -2.85
CA MET A 192 -16.90 -4.56 -3.70
C MET A 192 -15.57 -4.69 -2.95
N SER A 193 -14.58 -5.29 -3.61
CA SER A 193 -13.18 -5.31 -3.14
C SER A 193 -12.52 -3.99 -3.53
N VAL A 194 -12.23 -3.15 -2.53
CA VAL A 194 -11.72 -1.79 -2.76
C VAL A 194 -10.21 -1.73 -2.63
N PHE A 195 -9.58 -1.03 -3.57
CA PHE A 195 -8.14 -0.77 -3.52
C PHE A 195 -7.74 0.55 -4.18
N THR A 196 -6.51 1.03 -3.95
CA THR A 196 -6.02 2.27 -4.58
C THR A 196 -4.99 2.03 -5.69
N PHE A 197 -4.20 0.97 -5.61
CA PHE A 197 -3.41 0.47 -6.74
C PHE A 197 -3.21 -1.06 -6.63
N ALA A 198 -2.79 -1.71 -7.71
CA ALA A 198 -2.61 -3.17 -7.78
C ALA A 198 -1.18 -3.54 -8.24
N MET A 199 -0.57 -4.52 -7.57
CA MET A 199 0.73 -5.08 -7.95
C MET A 199 0.72 -6.60 -7.79
N GLY A 200 1.13 -7.32 -8.83
CA GLY A 200 1.13 -8.77 -8.85
C GLY A 200 1.78 -9.32 -10.11
N GLN A 201 1.34 -10.50 -10.53
CA GLN A 201 1.74 -11.13 -11.78
C GLN A 201 0.65 -10.98 -12.85
N LYS A 202 0.96 -11.39 -14.09
CA LYS A 202 0.05 -11.28 -15.23
C LYS A 202 -1.33 -11.89 -14.98
N ASP A 203 -1.41 -13.03 -14.33
CA ASP A 203 -2.67 -13.73 -14.04
C ASP A 203 -3.61 -12.88 -13.17
N MET A 204 -3.05 -12.17 -12.17
CA MET A 204 -3.78 -11.22 -11.36
C MET A 204 -4.32 -10.08 -12.23
N TYR A 205 -3.47 -9.50 -13.09
CA TYR A 205 -3.89 -8.40 -13.97
C TYR A 205 -4.99 -8.82 -14.96
N ASP A 206 -4.86 -10.00 -15.56
CA ASP A 206 -5.88 -10.55 -16.45
C ASP A 206 -7.22 -10.74 -15.71
N TYR A 207 -7.18 -11.21 -14.45
CA TYR A 207 -8.38 -11.45 -13.63
C TYR A 207 -9.11 -10.17 -13.19
N LEU A 208 -8.39 -9.04 -13.11
CA LEU A 208 -8.98 -7.73 -12.80
C LEU A 208 -9.79 -7.16 -13.97
N ASN A 209 -9.47 -7.55 -15.20
CA ASN A 209 -10.00 -6.94 -16.40
C ASN A 209 -11.52 -7.14 -16.51
N ASP A 210 -12.27 -6.03 -16.47
CA ASP A 210 -13.73 -5.94 -16.56
C ASP A 210 -14.47 -6.81 -15.54
N ASN A 211 -13.85 -7.05 -14.38
CA ASN A 211 -14.42 -7.85 -13.31
C ASN A 211 -15.13 -6.95 -12.27
N PRO A 212 -16.47 -7.04 -12.12
CA PRO A 212 -17.26 -6.15 -11.26
C PRO A 212 -17.03 -6.36 -9.76
N SER A 213 -16.30 -7.41 -9.37
CA SER A 213 -15.94 -7.65 -7.97
C SER A 213 -14.91 -6.65 -7.43
N PHE A 214 -14.23 -5.94 -8.33
CA PHE A 214 -13.15 -5.02 -8.02
C PHE A 214 -13.59 -3.57 -8.25
N PHE A 215 -13.22 -2.69 -7.31
CA PHE A 215 -13.54 -1.27 -7.42
C PHE A 215 -12.40 -0.40 -6.91
N SER A 216 -11.66 0.25 -7.81
CA SER A 216 -10.55 1.13 -7.42
C SER A 216 -11.07 2.49 -6.93
N ARG A 217 -10.42 3.07 -5.92
CA ARG A 217 -10.72 4.41 -5.38
C ARG A 217 -9.43 5.19 -5.10
N PRO A 218 -9.48 6.53 -5.14
CA PRO A 218 -8.28 7.35 -4.95
C PRO A 218 -7.73 7.21 -3.53
N VAL A 219 -6.44 7.51 -3.37
CA VAL A 219 -5.71 7.22 -2.12
C VAL A 219 -6.19 8.08 -0.95
N ASP A 220 -6.71 9.28 -1.22
CA ASP A 220 -7.34 10.15 -0.23
C ASP A 220 -8.72 9.67 0.23
N TYR A 221 -9.26 8.61 -0.37
CA TYR A 221 -10.39 7.84 0.17
C TYR A 221 -9.90 6.57 0.86
N VAL A 222 -9.09 5.76 0.16
CA VAL A 222 -8.71 4.42 0.62
C VAL A 222 -7.86 4.50 1.89
N ASN A 223 -6.96 5.47 1.96
CA ASN A 223 -6.06 5.65 3.09
C ASN A 223 -6.51 6.77 4.04
N ASP A 224 -7.72 7.32 3.87
CA ASP A 224 -8.27 8.28 4.82
C ASP A 224 -8.63 7.60 6.14
N PRO A 225 -8.09 8.07 7.28
CA PRO A 225 -8.45 7.52 8.59
C PRO A 225 -9.96 7.56 8.88
N GLY A 226 -10.68 8.55 8.34
CA GLY A 226 -12.14 8.67 8.47
C GLY A 226 -12.90 7.55 7.76
N SER A 227 -12.51 7.21 6.54
CA SER A 227 -13.02 6.05 5.77
C SER A 227 -12.68 4.74 6.46
N LEU A 228 -11.42 4.57 6.88
CA LEU A 228 -10.94 3.35 7.52
C LEU A 228 -11.64 3.06 8.85
N ARG A 229 -11.97 4.10 9.64
CA ARG A 229 -12.75 3.95 10.88
C ARG A 229 -14.16 3.40 10.67
N LYS A 230 -14.72 3.55 9.46
CA LYS A 230 -16.06 3.00 9.15
C LYS A 230 -16.01 1.51 8.87
N MET A 231 -14.83 0.93 8.63
CA MET A 231 -14.70 -0.49 8.37
C MET A 231 -14.88 -1.31 9.64
N ARG A 232 -15.57 -2.45 9.52
CA ARG A 232 -15.68 -3.44 10.58
C ARG A 232 -14.34 -4.18 10.65
N MET A 233 -13.39 -3.58 11.36
CA MET A 233 -12.02 -4.05 11.48
C MET A 233 -11.83 -4.88 12.75
N LEU A 234 -10.86 -5.77 12.67
CA LEU A 234 -10.19 -6.37 13.82
C LEU A 234 -9.71 -5.32 14.83
N SER A 235 -9.75 -5.69 16.11
CA SER A 235 -9.17 -4.90 17.19
C SER A 235 -7.63 -4.79 17.04
N PRO A 236 -6.98 -3.78 17.66
CA PRO A 236 -5.60 -3.40 17.36
C PRO A 236 -4.60 -4.42 17.91
N LEU A 237 -3.95 -5.19 17.03
CA LEU A 237 -2.72 -5.90 17.38
C LEU A 237 -1.55 -5.31 16.59
N THR A 238 -0.72 -4.51 17.28
CA THR A 238 0.58 -4.05 16.77
C THR A 238 1.62 -5.14 16.96
N LEU A 239 2.10 -5.77 15.88
CA LEU A 239 3.30 -6.61 15.90
C LEU A 239 4.47 -5.84 15.28
N PRO A 240 5.59 -5.63 16.02
CA PRO A 240 6.77 -4.97 15.48
C PRO A 240 7.59 -6.00 14.69
N TYR A 241 7.28 -6.21 13.42
CA TYR A 241 8.15 -6.98 12.52
C TYR A 241 8.41 -6.25 11.21
N LYS A 242 9.68 -6.28 10.81
CA LYS A 242 10.41 -5.43 9.83
C LYS A 242 9.90 -5.45 8.38
N SER A 243 8.78 -6.12 8.12
CA SER A 243 8.23 -6.38 6.78
C SER A 243 6.70 -6.52 6.79
N ILE A 244 6.05 -6.22 7.93
CA ILE A 244 4.62 -6.35 8.15
C ILE A 244 4.09 -5.01 8.65
N SER A 245 3.28 -4.35 7.82
CA SER A 245 2.36 -3.33 8.30
C SER A 245 1.00 -4.00 8.53
N LEU A 246 0.89 -4.76 9.63
CA LEU A 246 -0.40 -5.07 10.26
C LEU A 246 -0.45 -4.16 11.48
N VAL A 247 -0.81 -2.92 11.19
CA VAL A 247 -1.07 -1.91 12.21
C VAL A 247 -2.58 -1.70 12.19
N PRO A 248 -3.27 -1.57 13.34
CA PRO A 248 -4.60 -0.97 13.33
C PRO A 248 -4.54 0.28 12.46
N VAL A 249 -5.47 0.41 11.51
CA VAL A 249 -5.41 1.40 10.42
C VAL A 249 -5.64 2.85 10.89
N THR A 250 -5.25 3.17 12.12
CA THR A 250 -5.01 4.52 12.64
C THR A 250 -3.54 4.93 12.64
N LEU A 251 -2.60 4.02 12.35
CA LEU A 251 -1.18 4.36 12.36
C LEU A 251 -0.43 3.71 11.19
N ASN A 252 -0.32 4.43 10.07
CA ASN A 252 0.71 4.14 9.08
C ASN A 252 2.09 4.44 9.69
N ILE A 253 2.73 3.45 10.33
CA ILE A 253 4.17 3.52 10.53
C ILE A 253 4.82 2.94 9.27
N CYS A 254 5.05 3.82 8.29
CA CYS A 254 6.05 3.55 7.27
C CYS A 254 7.41 3.78 7.95
N LEU A 255 8.12 2.72 8.31
CA LEU A 255 9.53 2.85 8.62
C LEU A 255 10.27 2.91 7.29
N ASP A 256 10.54 4.13 6.81
CA ASP A 256 11.53 4.35 5.77
C ASP A 256 12.92 4.08 6.38
N THR A 257 13.31 2.81 6.44
CA THR A 257 14.61 2.43 6.96
C THR A 257 15.67 2.64 5.88
N SER A 258 16.15 3.88 5.72
CA SER A 258 17.57 4.18 5.39
C SER A 258 17.83 5.62 4.91
N THR A 259 17.32 6.65 5.58
CA THR A 259 17.98 7.96 5.54
C THR A 259 18.70 8.20 6.86
N VAL A 260 19.85 7.56 7.02
CA VAL A 260 20.88 8.06 7.93
C VAL A 260 21.52 9.24 7.22
N LEU A 261 21.03 10.45 7.46
CA LEU A 261 21.86 11.65 7.29
C LEU A 261 22.93 11.55 8.38
N GLN A 262 24.15 11.27 7.96
CA GLN A 262 25.29 11.17 8.86
C GLN A 262 25.74 12.60 9.22
N GLU A 263 25.00 13.26 10.10
CA GLU A 263 25.47 14.41 10.87
C GLU A 263 25.13 14.18 12.35
N GLY A 264 26.14 13.80 13.13
CA GLY A 264 26.07 13.88 14.60
C GLY A 264 25.09 12.94 15.32
N ASN A 265 25.50 11.69 15.54
CA ASN A 265 25.25 10.83 16.72
C ASN A 265 23.87 10.74 17.44
N TRP A 266 22.71 11.20 16.93
CA TRP A 266 21.41 10.90 17.55
C TRP A 266 20.25 10.79 16.54
N ILE A 267 19.31 9.85 16.78
CA ILE A 267 18.01 9.76 16.10
C ILE A 267 16.93 10.22 17.09
N LEU A 268 16.13 11.21 16.71
CA LEU A 268 14.91 11.63 17.41
C LEU A 268 13.69 11.24 16.56
N SER A 269 12.81 10.39 17.10
CA SER A 269 11.41 10.34 16.66
C SER A 269 10.52 10.23 17.89
N GLU A 270 9.82 11.30 18.24
CA GLU A 270 8.80 11.27 19.28
C GLU A 270 7.55 10.56 18.75
N ALA A 271 7.22 9.41 19.34
CA ALA A 271 5.90 8.80 19.23
C ALA A 271 5.25 8.79 20.62
N HIS A 272 4.22 9.62 20.81
CA HIS A 272 3.44 9.64 22.04
C HIS A 272 2.42 8.49 22.03
N MET A 273 2.64 7.47 22.86
CA MET A 273 1.69 6.34 23.02
C MET A 273 1.12 6.34 24.45
N HIS A 274 -0.20 6.51 24.58
CA HIS A 274 -0.91 6.40 25.86
C HIS A 274 -1.09 4.92 26.25
N LEU A 275 -0.15 4.39 27.04
CA LEU A 275 -0.13 3.03 27.61
C LEU A 275 -1.12 2.86 28.79
N LYS A 276 -2.44 3.00 28.59
CA LYS A 276 -3.43 2.72 29.65
C LYS A 276 -3.97 1.28 29.67
N GLU A 277 -3.80 0.49 28.61
CA GLU A 277 -4.51 -0.80 28.49
C GLU A 277 -3.65 -2.06 28.70
N VAL A 278 -2.32 -1.94 28.81
CA VAL A 278 -1.41 -3.12 28.93
C VAL A 278 -1.11 -3.51 30.39
N VAL A 279 -1.56 -2.71 31.36
CA VAL A 279 -1.16 -2.85 32.77
C VAL A 279 -1.73 -4.08 33.53
N PRO A 280 -2.88 -4.70 33.19
CA PRO A 280 -3.40 -5.82 34.00
C PRO A 280 -2.66 -7.16 33.84
N LEU A 281 -1.80 -7.33 32.82
CA LEU A 281 -1.19 -8.62 32.48
C LEU A 281 0.19 -8.88 33.11
N LEU A 282 0.72 -7.95 33.90
CA LEU A 282 2.05 -8.09 34.52
C LEU A 282 1.94 -8.43 36.02
N ARG A 283 2.69 -9.47 36.45
CA ARG A 283 2.76 -9.90 37.86
C ARG A 283 3.36 -8.79 38.75
N PRO A 284 3.04 -8.73 40.07
CA PRO A 284 3.40 -7.61 40.96
C PRO A 284 4.89 -7.24 41.01
N ALA A 285 5.81 -8.17 40.70
CA ALA A 285 7.25 -7.93 40.70
C ALA A 285 7.81 -7.25 39.43
N GLN A 286 6.98 -7.03 38.40
CA GLN A 286 7.40 -6.47 37.10
C GLN A 286 6.87 -5.07 36.82
N ARG A 287 6.28 -4.36 37.79
CA ARG A 287 5.84 -2.98 37.60
C ARG A 287 7.05 -2.02 37.66
N PRO A 288 7.47 -1.37 36.57
CA PRO A 288 8.52 -0.37 36.63
C PRO A 288 7.93 0.95 37.15
N ARG A 289 8.60 1.58 38.12
CA ARG A 289 8.37 2.99 38.46
C ARG A 289 8.75 3.83 37.24
N MET A 290 7.76 4.38 36.54
CA MET A 290 7.88 5.46 35.53
C MET A 290 9.25 5.52 34.83
N ILE A 291 9.50 4.61 33.88
CA ILE A 291 10.76 4.56 33.12
C ILE A 291 10.52 5.13 31.72
N ARG A 292 11.14 6.27 31.44
CA ARG A 292 11.43 6.75 30.07
C ARG A 292 12.38 5.74 29.43
N PHE A 293 11.96 5.01 28.41
CA PHE A 293 12.87 4.09 27.71
C PHE A 293 13.73 4.86 26.70
N LEU A 294 14.98 5.11 27.09
CA LEU A 294 16.13 5.36 26.22
C LEU A 294 16.82 3.99 26.04
N VAL A 295 16.86 3.45 24.83
CA VAL A 295 17.62 2.20 24.55
C VAL A 295 18.80 2.54 23.66
N LEU A 296 19.98 2.65 24.29
CA LEU A 296 21.30 2.68 23.65
C LEU A 296 21.84 1.25 23.56
N PHE A 297 22.41 0.86 22.41
CA PHE A 297 23.37 -0.24 22.36
C PHE A 297 24.69 0.24 21.72
N PRO A 298 25.85 -0.16 22.28
CA PRO A 298 27.16 0.35 21.88
C PRO A 298 27.68 -0.36 20.61
N ALA A 299 28.49 0.38 19.84
CA ALA A 299 29.28 -0.16 18.74
C ALA A 299 30.37 -1.10 19.28
N LEU A 300 30.44 -2.33 18.75
CA LEU A 300 31.64 -3.16 18.89
C LEU A 300 32.49 -2.99 17.62
N ARG A 301 33.63 -2.30 17.79
CA ARG A 301 34.78 -2.33 16.87
C ARG A 301 35.70 -3.49 17.29
N GLY A 302 36.26 -4.20 16.30
CA GLY A 302 37.56 -4.86 16.41
C GLY A 302 37.57 -6.40 16.39
N LEU A 303 37.56 -7.00 15.20
CA LEU A 303 38.64 -7.80 14.57
C LEU A 303 38.19 -8.23 13.18
#